data_AF-A0A954W1F7-F1
#
_entry.id   AF-A0A954W1F7-F1
#
_cell.length_a   1.000
_cell.length_b   1.000
_cell.length_c   1.000
_cell.angle_alpha   90.00
_cell.angle_beta   90.00
_cell.angle_gamma   90.00
#
_symmetry.space_group_name_H-M   'P 1'
#
loop_
_entity.id
_entity.type
_entity.pdbx_description
1 polymer ?
#
loop_
_entity_poly.entity_id
_entity_poly.type
_entity_poly.pdbx_seq_one_letter_code
_entity_poly.pdbx_strand_id
1 'polypeptide(L)'
;AAFRYGISIPNWFAMNGKSWDQPRNRYNVRAHWDLQDLLVNFGATRFNGGLNLAANVLGKPGKIDTQGYMVQDMYDEGRIDEIADYCRCDVLDTYFVFLRSCVLTGQLNLDREQELVEETKTWLEQQADSSPAYQKYLGEWGTWPNPWIKSDSEE
;
A
#
# COMPACT_ATOMS: atom_id res chain seq x y z
N ALA A 1 -10.23 22.00 -2.01
CA ALA A 1 -11.12 22.19 -3.19
C ALA A 1 -12.58 22.45 -2.79
N ALA A 2 -13.26 21.54 -2.06
CA ALA A 2 -14.69 21.67 -1.72
C ALA A 2 -15.08 23.02 -1.11
N PHE A 3 -14.31 23.53 -0.14
CA PHE A 3 -14.53 24.87 0.45
C PHE A 3 -14.50 26.00 -0.58
N ARG A 4 -13.51 25.99 -1.49
CA ARG A 4 -13.36 27.00 -2.55
C ARG A 4 -14.52 26.98 -3.55
N TYR A 5 -15.06 25.80 -3.84
CA TYR A 5 -16.10 25.62 -4.87
C TYR A 5 -17.51 25.47 -4.30
N GLY A 6 -17.70 25.67 -2.99
CA GLY A 6 -19.02 25.59 -2.35
C GLY A 6 -19.66 24.20 -2.38
N ILE A 7 -18.86 23.14 -2.47
CA ILE A 7 -19.39 21.76 -2.54
C ILE A 7 -19.69 21.25 -1.13
N SER A 8 -20.95 20.95 -0.87
CA SER A 8 -21.41 20.40 0.41
C SER A 8 -21.10 18.90 0.52
N ILE A 9 -20.46 18.50 1.62
CA ILE A 9 -20.11 17.09 1.93
C ILE A 9 -20.49 16.71 3.37
N PRO A 10 -21.76 16.87 3.77
CA PRO A 10 -22.19 16.74 5.17
C PRO A 10 -21.95 15.35 5.73
N ASN A 11 -22.08 14.31 4.89
CA ASN A 11 -21.85 12.92 5.30
C ASN A 11 -20.39 12.63 5.67
N TRP A 12 -19.42 13.33 5.05
CA TRP A 12 -18.00 13.17 5.39
C TRP A 12 -17.68 13.71 6.78
N PHE A 13 -18.28 14.86 7.13
CA PHE A 13 -18.06 15.49 8.43
C PHE A 13 -18.93 14.89 9.54
N ALA A 14 -20.17 14.49 9.21
CA ALA A 14 -21.14 13.91 10.14
C ALA A 14 -21.21 14.66 11.49
N MET A 15 -21.23 16.01 11.44
CA MET A 15 -21.04 16.88 12.62
C MET A 15 -22.04 16.66 13.75
N ASN A 16 -23.22 16.13 13.45
CA ASN A 16 -24.27 15.84 14.43
C ASN A 16 -24.16 14.43 15.03
N GLY A 17 -23.26 13.59 14.52
CA GLY A 17 -22.99 12.24 15.01
C GLY A 17 -21.97 12.21 16.15
N LYS A 18 -21.82 11.03 16.78
CA LYS A 18 -20.80 10.76 17.78
C LYS A 18 -19.41 11.01 17.17
N SER A 19 -18.55 11.76 17.87
CA SER A 19 -17.24 12.16 17.35
C SER A 19 -16.36 11.00 16.90
N TRP A 20 -16.43 9.86 17.61
CA TRP A 20 -15.65 8.67 17.25
C TRP A 20 -16.18 7.92 16.03
N ASP A 21 -17.48 8.04 15.73
CA ASP A 21 -18.13 7.41 14.57
C ASP A 21 -18.09 8.30 13.31
N GLN A 22 -17.59 9.53 13.41
CA GLN A 22 -17.45 10.42 12.26
C GLN A 22 -16.48 9.81 11.23
N PRO A 23 -16.81 9.79 9.92
CA PRO A 23 -15.93 9.19 8.91
C PRO A 23 -14.54 9.80 8.86
N ARG A 24 -14.43 11.11 9.08
CA ARG A 24 -13.14 11.82 9.13
C ARG A 24 -12.32 11.58 10.40
N ASN A 25 -12.89 10.95 11.43
CA ASN A 25 -12.17 10.77 12.69
C ASN A 25 -10.98 9.83 12.44
N ARG A 26 -9.78 10.28 12.78
CA ARG A 26 -8.52 9.56 12.52
C ARG A 26 -8.53 8.12 13.07
N TYR A 27 -9.16 7.91 14.23
CA TYR A 27 -9.23 6.61 14.90
C TYR A 27 -10.40 5.73 14.43
N ASN A 28 -11.21 6.20 13.47
CA ASN A 28 -12.35 5.45 12.97
C ASN A 28 -11.93 4.44 11.89
N VAL A 29 -11.37 3.31 12.34
CA VAL A 29 -10.91 2.21 11.48
C VAL A 29 -12.03 1.53 10.69
N ARG A 30 -13.31 1.79 11.02
CA ARG A 30 -14.46 1.27 10.28
C ARG A 30 -14.75 2.09 9.02
N ALA A 31 -14.44 3.38 9.03
CA ALA A 31 -14.73 4.28 7.92
C ALA A 31 -13.55 4.39 6.94
N HIS A 32 -12.33 4.40 7.46
CA HIS A 32 -11.10 4.36 6.68
C HIS A 32 -10.04 3.61 7.47
N TRP A 33 -9.07 3.02 6.76
CA TRP A 33 -8.00 2.28 7.39
C TRP A 33 -6.66 2.76 6.85
N ASP A 34 -6.08 3.72 7.55
CA ASP A 34 -4.73 4.21 7.26
C ASP A 34 -3.68 3.22 7.81
N LEU A 35 -2.92 2.61 6.91
CA LEU A 35 -1.91 1.60 7.25
C LEU A 35 -0.71 2.20 7.97
N GLN A 36 -0.34 3.44 7.65
CA GLN A 36 0.75 4.10 8.34
C GLN A 36 0.35 4.38 9.79
N ASP A 37 -0.87 4.87 10.02
CA ASP A 37 -1.40 5.07 11.36
C ASP A 37 -1.49 3.79 12.16
N LEU A 38 -1.90 2.68 11.53
CA LEU A 38 -1.88 1.36 12.16
C LEU A 38 -0.47 0.98 12.61
N LEU A 39 0.52 1.06 11.70
CA LEU A 39 1.90 0.63 11.98
C LEU A 39 2.61 1.50 13.02
N VAL A 40 2.29 2.80 13.07
CA VAL A 40 2.91 3.73 14.04
C VAL A 40 2.09 3.93 15.31
N ASN A 41 1.03 3.14 15.51
CA ASN A 41 0.07 3.30 16.60
C ASN A 41 -0.36 4.78 16.76
N PHE A 42 -0.89 5.34 15.67
CA PHE A 42 -1.36 6.72 15.55
C PHE A 42 -0.32 7.80 15.92
N GLY A 43 0.97 7.51 15.68
CA GLY A 43 2.08 8.45 15.88
C GLY A 43 2.84 8.25 17.20
N ALA A 44 2.59 7.15 17.91
CA ALA A 44 3.38 6.78 19.09
C ALA A 44 4.84 6.44 18.74
N THR A 45 5.10 6.02 17.50
CA THR A 45 6.45 5.71 17.01
C THR A 45 6.73 6.41 15.68
N ARG A 46 8.02 6.47 15.30
CA ARG A 46 8.44 6.91 13.97
C ARG A 46 8.71 5.69 13.11
N PHE A 47 8.24 5.72 11.86
CA PHE A 47 8.49 4.68 10.87
C PHE A 47 9.22 5.26 9.67
N ASN A 48 10.53 5.46 9.85
CA ASN A 48 11.40 6.06 8.85
C ASN A 48 11.54 5.09 7.66
N GLY A 49 11.11 5.51 6.47
CA GLY A 49 11.06 4.67 5.27
C GLY A 49 9.64 4.40 4.76
N GLY A 50 8.61 4.58 5.60
CA GLY A 50 7.21 4.55 5.20
C GLY A 50 6.83 3.28 4.40
N LEU A 51 6.03 3.48 3.35
CA LEU A 51 5.58 2.39 2.47
C LEU A 51 6.74 1.56 1.90
N ASN A 52 7.84 2.22 1.49
CA ASN A 52 9.00 1.55 0.94
C ASN A 52 9.58 0.52 1.92
N LEU A 53 9.74 0.90 3.20
CA LEU A 53 10.25 -0.01 4.22
C LEU A 53 9.26 -1.14 4.49
N ALA A 54 7.96 -0.84 4.60
CA ALA A 54 6.94 -1.87 4.84
C ALA A 54 6.88 -2.91 3.71
N ALA A 55 6.93 -2.47 2.45
CA ALA A 55 6.93 -3.34 1.28
C ALA A 55 8.19 -4.21 1.23
N ASN A 56 9.37 -3.62 1.43
CA ASN A 56 10.65 -4.35 1.43
C ASN A 56 10.71 -5.43 2.51
N VAL A 57 10.15 -5.20 3.70
CA VAL A 57 10.06 -6.21 4.76
C VAL A 57 9.25 -7.44 4.31
N LEU A 58 8.31 -7.27 3.38
CA LEU A 58 7.52 -8.34 2.76
C LEU A 58 8.15 -8.88 1.46
N GLY A 59 9.40 -8.51 1.19
CA GLY A 59 10.08 -8.88 -0.05
C GLY A 59 9.46 -8.26 -1.31
N LYS A 60 8.67 -7.20 -1.19
CA LYS A 60 8.14 -6.46 -2.35
C LYS A 60 9.09 -5.34 -2.76
N PRO A 61 9.07 -4.92 -4.04
CA PRO A 61 10.04 -3.94 -4.57
C PRO A 61 10.11 -2.65 -3.76
N GLY A 62 8.96 -2.18 -3.24
CA GLY A 62 8.90 -0.84 -2.68
C GLY A 62 8.98 0.23 -3.77
N LYS A 63 9.40 1.44 -3.40
CA LYS A 63 9.49 2.56 -4.32
C LYS A 63 10.64 2.37 -5.31
N ILE A 64 10.27 1.97 -6.52
CA ILE A 64 11.18 1.78 -7.65
C ILE A 64 11.46 3.14 -8.31
N ASP A 65 12.68 3.65 -8.15
CA ASP A 65 13.30 4.85 -8.77
C ASP A 65 12.64 6.23 -8.55
N THR A 66 11.31 6.33 -8.59
CA THR A 66 10.59 7.61 -8.52
C THR A 66 10.16 7.93 -7.09
N GLN A 67 10.43 9.17 -6.66
CA GLN A 67 9.99 9.67 -5.36
C GLN A 67 8.85 10.69 -5.51
N GLY A 68 7.96 10.75 -4.52
CA GLY A 68 6.76 11.59 -4.58
C GLY A 68 7.03 13.08 -4.82
N TYR A 69 8.19 13.60 -4.43
CA TYR A 69 8.56 15.00 -4.69
C TYR A 69 8.86 15.27 -6.17
N MET A 70 9.22 14.24 -6.95
CA MET A 70 9.53 14.36 -8.38
C MET A 70 8.27 14.45 -9.26
N VAL A 71 7.09 14.11 -8.71
CA VAL A 71 5.84 14.00 -9.48
C VAL A 71 5.45 15.33 -10.15
N GLN A 72 5.65 16.46 -9.47
CA GLN A 72 5.33 17.77 -10.04
C GLN A 72 6.23 18.09 -11.24
N ASP A 73 7.55 17.93 -11.08
CA ASP A 73 8.52 18.19 -12.15
C ASP A 73 8.28 17.26 -13.35
N MET A 74 8.04 15.97 -13.09
CA MET A 74 7.69 14.99 -14.14
C MET A 74 6.41 15.37 -14.88
N TYR A 75 5.41 15.90 -14.18
CA TYR A 75 4.17 16.35 -14.80
C TYR A 75 4.42 17.56 -15.71
N ASP A 76 5.19 18.53 -15.23
CA ASP A 76 5.55 19.73 -16.00
C ASP A 76 6.41 19.38 -17.24
N GLU A 77 7.19 18.30 -17.17
CA GLU A 77 7.93 17.69 -18.27
C GLU A 77 7.07 16.83 -19.22
N GLY A 78 5.79 16.61 -18.90
CA GLY A 78 4.87 15.80 -19.71
C GLY A 78 5.06 14.27 -19.57
N ARG A 79 5.79 13.81 -18.55
CA ARG A 79 6.12 12.40 -18.30
C ARG A 79 5.01 11.66 -17.55
N ILE A 80 3.79 11.73 -18.10
CA ILE A 80 2.57 11.20 -17.46
C ILE A 80 2.59 9.69 -17.32
N ASP A 81 3.12 8.98 -18.32
CA ASP A 81 3.19 7.51 -18.29
C ASP A 81 4.07 7.01 -17.15
N GLU A 82 5.20 7.68 -16.89
CA GLU A 82 6.08 7.33 -15.77
C GLU A 82 5.43 7.61 -14.40
N ILE A 83 4.64 8.69 -14.29
CA ILE A 83 3.84 8.95 -13.08
C ILE A 83 2.79 7.84 -12.89
N ALA A 84 2.13 7.42 -13.96
CA ALA A 84 1.13 6.36 -13.91
C ALA A 84 1.76 5.03 -13.49
N ASP A 85 2.92 4.69 -14.03
CA ASP A 85 3.70 3.50 -13.67
C ASP A 85 4.12 3.54 -12.20
N TYR A 86 4.64 4.67 -11.72
CA TYR A 86 4.95 4.88 -10.30
C TYR A 86 3.72 4.68 -9.41
N CYS A 87 2.58 5.29 -9.75
CA CYS A 87 1.35 5.15 -8.97
C CYS A 87 0.82 3.71 -8.96
N ARG A 88 1.00 2.95 -10.05
CA ARG A 88 0.62 1.52 -10.09
C ARG A 88 1.46 0.70 -9.11
N CYS A 89 2.77 0.92 -9.06
CA CYS A 89 3.66 0.24 -8.12
C CYS A 89 3.29 0.57 -6.66
N ASP A 90 3.06 1.85 -6.33
CA ASP A 90 2.65 2.26 -4.97
C ASP A 90 1.32 1.61 -4.54
N VAL A 91 0.37 1.39 -5.48
CA VAL A 91 -0.88 0.68 -5.20
C VAL A 91 -0.62 -0.80 -4.89
N LEU A 92 0.27 -1.46 -5.64
CA LEU A 92 0.64 -2.85 -5.40
C LEU A 92 1.31 -3.03 -4.04
N ASP A 93 2.29 -2.18 -3.72
CA ASP A 93 2.96 -2.18 -2.41
C ASP A 93 1.95 -1.96 -1.28
N THR A 94 1.05 -0.97 -1.44
CA THR A 94 0.01 -0.68 -0.45
C THR A 94 -0.92 -1.87 -0.27
N TYR A 95 -1.27 -2.57 -1.34
CA TYR A 95 -2.10 -3.77 -1.29
C TYR A 95 -1.43 -4.90 -0.49
N PHE A 96 -0.14 -5.18 -0.72
CA PHE A 96 0.56 -6.22 0.03
C PHE A 96 0.73 -5.86 1.51
N VAL A 97 1.03 -4.60 1.81
CA VAL A 97 1.08 -4.11 3.21
C VAL A 97 -0.31 -4.18 3.85
N PHE A 98 -1.39 -3.91 3.10
CA PHE A 98 -2.77 -4.09 3.55
C PHE A 98 -3.06 -5.55 3.90
N LEU A 99 -2.71 -6.51 3.02
CA LEU A 99 -2.92 -7.93 3.30
C LEU A 99 -2.19 -8.38 4.58
N ARG A 100 -0.92 -7.99 4.74
CA ARG A 100 -0.18 -8.27 5.98
C ARG A 100 -0.81 -7.61 7.20
N SER A 101 -1.37 -6.41 7.04
CA SER A 101 -2.10 -5.73 8.12
C SER A 101 -3.40 -6.45 8.50
N CYS A 102 -4.08 -7.07 7.53
CA CYS A 102 -5.21 -7.97 7.78
C CYS A 102 -4.78 -9.21 8.56
N VAL A 103 -3.61 -9.78 8.27
CA VAL A 103 -3.05 -10.88 9.09
C VAL A 103 -2.72 -10.42 10.50
N LEU A 104 -2.03 -9.28 10.64
CA LEU A 104 -1.70 -8.70 11.94
C LEU A 104 -2.95 -8.46 12.82
N THR A 105 -4.06 -8.06 12.20
CA THR A 105 -5.33 -7.79 12.90
C THR A 105 -6.28 -8.98 12.98
N GLY A 106 -5.86 -10.16 12.49
CA GLY A 106 -6.64 -11.40 12.56
C GLY A 106 -7.83 -11.47 11.58
N GLN A 107 -7.90 -10.58 10.59
CA GLN A 107 -8.91 -10.62 9.53
C GLN A 107 -8.57 -11.66 8.45
N LEU A 108 -7.29 -11.98 8.28
CA LEU A 108 -6.79 -13.05 7.44
C LEU A 108 -5.86 -13.94 8.25
N ASN A 109 -5.75 -15.21 7.87
CA ASN A 109 -4.65 -16.05 8.30
C ASN A 109 -3.47 -15.89 7.31
N LEU A 110 -2.27 -16.31 7.74
CA LEU A 110 -1.06 -16.16 6.93
C LEU A 110 -1.13 -16.93 5.61
N ASP A 111 -1.71 -18.14 5.60
CA ASP A 111 -1.81 -18.96 4.40
C ASP A 111 -2.66 -18.27 3.33
N ARG A 112 -3.81 -17.70 3.71
CA ARG A 112 -4.69 -16.97 2.80
C ARG A 112 -4.04 -15.68 2.27
N GLU A 113 -3.22 -15.00 3.07
CA GLU A 113 -2.39 -13.90 2.56
C GLU A 113 -1.45 -14.40 1.47
N GLN A 114 -0.72 -15.50 1.69
CA GLN A 114 0.22 -16.02 0.70
C GLN A 114 -0.47 -16.46 -0.59
N GLU A 115 -1.65 -17.08 -0.50
CA GLU A 115 -2.49 -17.39 -1.67
C GLU A 115 -2.83 -16.13 -2.48
N LEU A 116 -3.31 -15.07 -1.82
CA LEU A 116 -3.66 -13.80 -2.48
C LEU A 116 -2.44 -13.11 -3.11
N VAL A 117 -1.29 -13.20 -2.46
CA VAL A 117 -0.01 -12.69 -3.01
C VAL A 117 0.34 -13.41 -4.29
N GLU A 118 0.20 -14.74 -4.34
CA GLU A 118 0.51 -15.54 -5.52
C GLU A 118 -0.53 -15.37 -6.64
N GLU A 119 -1.82 -15.30 -6.30
CA GLU A 119 -2.90 -14.95 -7.23
C GLU A 119 -2.60 -13.60 -7.91
N THR A 120 -2.18 -12.60 -7.13
CA THR A 120 -1.81 -11.27 -7.65
C THR A 120 -0.57 -11.32 -8.53
N LYS A 121 0.45 -12.11 -8.14
CA LYS A 121 1.65 -12.29 -8.96
C LYS A 121 1.32 -12.90 -10.32
N THR A 122 0.52 -13.97 -10.33
CA THR A 122 0.06 -14.62 -11.56
C THR A 122 -0.71 -13.63 -12.45
N TRP A 123 -1.58 -12.81 -11.86
CA TRP A 123 -2.31 -11.77 -12.58
C TRP A 123 -1.39 -10.71 -13.20
N LEU A 124 -0.33 -10.31 -12.49
CA LEU A 124 0.69 -9.39 -13.01
C LEU A 124 1.47 -10.01 -14.17
N GLU A 125 1.87 -11.28 -14.05
CA GLU A 125 2.59 -12.01 -15.10
C GLU A 125 1.77 -12.08 -16.39
N GLN A 126 0.45 -12.31 -16.29
CA GLN A 126 -0.46 -12.34 -17.45
C GLN A 126 -0.58 -10.98 -18.16
N GLN A 127 -0.30 -9.87 -17.47
CA GLN A 127 -0.40 -8.52 -18.02
C GLN A 127 0.94 -7.87 -18.34
N ALA A 128 2.04 -8.52 -17.96
CA ALA A 128 3.39 -8.00 -18.11
C ALA A 128 3.70 -7.61 -19.57
N ASP A 129 3.26 -8.39 -20.56
CA ASP A 129 3.48 -8.09 -21.98
C ASP A 129 2.87 -6.75 -22.44
N SER A 130 1.88 -6.25 -21.71
CA SER A 130 1.15 -5.01 -22.01
C SER A 130 1.50 -3.83 -21.10
N SER A 131 2.37 -4.02 -20.11
CA SER A 131 2.63 -3.03 -19.06
C SER A 131 4.10 -3.09 -18.62
N PRO A 132 4.94 -2.13 -19.08
CA PRO A 132 6.33 -2.03 -18.65
C PRO A 132 6.49 -1.92 -17.13
N ALA A 133 5.56 -1.23 -16.44
CA ALA A 133 5.52 -1.17 -14.99
C ALA A 133 5.46 -2.56 -14.34
N TYR A 134 4.63 -3.46 -14.87
CA TYR A 134 4.47 -4.81 -14.31
C TYR A 134 5.70 -5.68 -14.57
N GLN A 135 6.31 -5.56 -15.75
CA GLN A 135 7.59 -6.23 -16.03
C GLN A 135 8.67 -5.78 -15.03
N LYS A 136 8.79 -4.46 -14.81
CA LYS A 136 9.74 -3.90 -13.85
C LYS A 136 9.46 -4.39 -12.43
N TYR A 137 8.21 -4.29 -12.00
CA TYR A 137 7.78 -4.70 -10.67
C TYR A 137 8.03 -6.21 -10.41
N LEU A 138 7.75 -7.06 -11.41
CA LEU A 138 8.05 -8.49 -11.35
C LEU A 138 9.55 -8.78 -11.35
N GLY A 139 10.35 -7.98 -12.06
CA GLY A 139 11.81 -8.10 -12.08
C GLY A 139 12.47 -7.86 -10.72
N GLU A 140 11.86 -7.03 -9.87
CA GLU A 140 12.30 -6.75 -8.51
C GLU A 140 11.51 -7.51 -7.43
N TRP A 141 10.61 -8.41 -7.85
CA TRP A 141 9.76 -9.16 -6.92
C TRP A 141 10.57 -10.16 -6.09
N GLY A 142 10.61 -9.95 -4.79
CA GLY A 142 11.12 -10.91 -3.82
C GLY A 142 10.03 -11.77 -3.17
N THR A 143 10.47 -12.87 -2.58
CA THR A 143 9.65 -13.73 -1.73
C THR A 143 9.95 -13.40 -0.28
N TRP A 144 8.91 -13.19 0.53
CA TRP A 144 9.07 -13.05 1.98
C TRP A 144 9.49 -14.40 2.58
N PRO A 145 10.67 -14.50 3.22
CA PRO A 145 11.09 -15.74 3.86
C PRO A 145 10.28 -15.93 5.14
N ASN A 146 9.43 -16.95 5.19
CA ASN A 146 8.66 -17.26 6.39
C ASN A 146 9.61 -17.73 7.50
N PRO A 147 9.82 -16.96 8.59
CA PRO A 147 10.83 -17.27 9.60
C PRO A 147 10.45 -18.48 10.47
N TRP A 148 9.22 -18.98 10.36
CA TRP A 148 8.71 -20.11 11.12
C TRP A 148 8.90 -21.44 10.40
N ILE A 149 9.18 -21.42 9.09
CA ILE A 149 9.50 -22.61 8.32
C ILE A 149 11.02 -22.75 8.36
N LYS A 150 11.52 -23.78 9.06
CA LYS A 150 12.94 -24.13 8.99
C LYS A 150 13.25 -24.52 7.54
N SER A 151 14.24 -23.88 6.93
CA SER A 151 14.83 -24.41 5.71
C SER A 151 15.52 -25.72 6.07
N ASP A 152 15.15 -26.83 5.44
CA ASP A 152 15.77 -28.15 5.62
C ASP A 152 17.23 -28.22 5.12
N SER A 153 17.95 -27.10 5.07
CA SER A 153 19.27 -26.95 4.45
C SER A 153 20.41 -26.74 5.45
N GLU A 154 20.25 -27.16 6.70
CA GLU A 154 21.35 -27.24 7.68
C GLU A 154 21.32 -28.60 8.41
N GLU A 155 21.73 -29.66 7.70
CA GLU A 155 22.42 -30.86 8.22
C GLU A 155 23.66 -31.10 7.35
#